data_AF-A0A938X0R7-F1
#
_entry.id   AF-A0A938X0R7-F1
#
_cell.length_a   1.000
_cell.length_b   1.000
_cell.length_c   1.000
_cell.angle_alpha   90.00
_cell.angle_beta   90.00
_cell.angle_gamma   90.00
#
_symmetry.space_group_name_H-M   'P 1'
#
loop_
_entity.id
_entity.type
_entity.pdbx_description
1 polymer ?
#
loop_
_entity_poly.entity_id
_entity_poly.type
_entity_poly.pdbx_seq_one_letter_code
_entity_poly.pdbx_strand_id
1 'polypeptide(L)'
;MDIRILIPIIMAVLLLSWVIFCGIQFIRHSKDVIVRSDFTGHVKCEKCGTEYTVNAAEFTKSAMAKSVSVTKTKFVNGALINQPHYKYYAKKFYCPVCGKRRYARVLNINDINQAMKKPMLQSGIRWLILMMTGGLLILAATGIPMYFANKAAARQVEDLKQQQYEDFLEDYVE
;
A
#
# COMPACT_ATOMS: atom_id res chain seq x y z
N MET A 1 7.97 -5.61 33.43
CA MET A 1 7.51 -6.15 32.12
C MET A 1 8.64 -6.96 31.55
N ASP A 2 8.47 -8.26 31.36
CA ASP A 2 9.55 -9.15 30.91
C ASP A 2 10.13 -8.71 29.57
N ILE A 3 11.45 -8.86 29.41
CA ILE A 3 12.16 -8.66 28.14
C ILE A 3 11.51 -9.47 27.01
N ARG A 4 10.93 -10.64 27.34
CA ARG A 4 10.19 -11.51 26.42
C ARG A 4 8.90 -10.89 25.88
N ILE A 5 8.32 -9.93 26.60
CA ILE A 5 7.11 -9.19 26.20
C ILE A 5 7.51 -7.85 25.55
N LEU A 6 8.58 -7.22 26.03
CA LEU A 6 9.08 -5.95 25.47
C LEU A 6 9.57 -6.12 24.01
N ILE A 7 10.37 -7.15 23.72
CA ILE A 7 10.92 -7.41 22.37
C ILE A 7 9.83 -7.56 21.29
N PRO A 8 8.79 -8.41 21.45
CA PRO A 8 7.76 -8.55 20.43
C PRO A 8 6.91 -7.30 20.28
N ILE A 9 6.68 -6.51 21.34
CA ILE A 9 5.98 -5.23 21.24
C ILE A 9 6.78 -4.25 20.37
N ILE A 10 8.08 -4.11 20.62
CA ILE A 10 8.95 -3.23 19.84
C ILE A 10 8.99 -3.69 18.37
N MET A 11 9.11 -5.00 18.13
CA MET A 11 9.08 -5.56 16.78
C MET A 11 7.75 -5.29 16.06
N ALA A 12 6.61 -5.45 16.75
CA ALA A 12 5.30 -5.19 16.19
C ALA A 12 5.13 -3.72 15.81
N VAL A 13 5.57 -2.79 16.67
CA VAL A 13 5.54 -1.36 16.39
C VAL A 13 6.46 -1.00 15.22
N LEU A 14 7.67 -1.56 15.16
CA LEU A 14 8.60 -1.34 14.05
C LEU A 14 8.02 -1.83 12.72
N LEU A 15 7.45 -3.04 12.69
CA LEU A 15 6.82 -3.58 11.49
C LEU A 15 5.61 -2.75 11.06
N LEU A 16 4.74 -2.35 11.99
CA LEU A 16 3.60 -1.48 11.69
C LEU A 16 4.06 -0.13 11.13
N SER A 17 5.06 0.50 11.76
CA SER A 17 5.60 1.78 11.29
C SER A 17 6.20 1.66 9.87
N TRP A 18 6.89 0.56 9.57
CA TRP A 18 7.45 0.28 8.26
C TRP A 18 6.37 0.11 7.19
N VAL A 19 5.32 -0.65 7.49
CA VAL A 19 4.18 -0.85 6.58
C VAL A 19 3.47 0.48 6.29
N ILE A 20 3.24 1.30 7.32
CA ILE A 20 2.63 2.63 7.17
C ILE A 20 3.53 3.53 6.30
N PHE A 21 4.85 3.53 6.56
CA PHE A 21 5.82 4.29 5.79
C PHE A 21 5.84 3.87 4.31
N CYS A 22 5.90 2.56 4.04
CA CYS A 22 5.82 2.02 2.68
C CYS A 22 4.51 2.40 1.98
N GLY A 23 3.38 2.34 2.68
CA GLY A 23 2.08 2.74 2.13
C GLY A 23 2.02 4.22 1.74
N ILE A 24 2.50 5.12 2.61
CA ILE A 24 2.55 6.56 2.33
C ILE A 24 3.47 6.85 1.14
N GLN A 25 4.66 6.26 1.12
CA GLN A 25 5.62 6.47 0.04
C GLN A 25 5.13 5.91 -1.29
N PHE A 26 4.44 4.77 -1.29
CA PHE A 26 3.81 4.23 -2.49
C PHE A 26 2.79 5.22 -3.09
N ILE A 27 1.95 5.84 -2.27
CA ILE A 27 0.98 6.85 -2.72
C ILE A 27 1.69 8.10 -3.26
N ARG A 28 2.73 8.59 -2.56
CA ARG A 28 3.49 9.78 -3.00
C ARG A 28 4.23 9.52 -4.31
N HIS A 29 4.89 8.39 -4.43
CA HIS A 29 5.61 8.01 -5.63
C HIS A 29 4.67 7.76 -6.81
N SER A 30 3.51 7.13 -6.57
CA SER A 30 2.47 6.96 -7.59
C SER A 30 1.97 8.32 -8.11
N LYS A 31 1.79 9.32 -7.22
CA LYS A 31 1.43 10.69 -7.64
C LYS A 31 2.53 11.32 -8.49
N ASP A 32 3.80 11.19 -8.11
CA ASP A 32 4.92 11.76 -8.88
C ASP A 32 5.05 11.11 -10.26
N VAL A 33 4.89 9.78 -10.36
CA VAL A 33 4.88 9.07 -11.65
C VAL A 33 3.74 9.54 -12.55
N ILE A 34 2.55 9.80 -12.00
CA ILE A 34 1.39 10.33 -12.74
C ILE A 34 1.62 11.77 -13.21
N VAL A 35 2.29 12.59 -12.39
CA VAL A 35 2.63 13.97 -12.75
C VAL A 35 3.71 14.01 -13.85
N ARG A 36 4.68 13.08 -13.81
CA ARG A 36 5.76 13.00 -14.80
C ARG A 36 5.32 12.47 -16.17
N SER A 37 4.21 11.75 -16.24
CA SER A 37 3.72 11.16 -17.50
C SER A 37 2.98 12.15 -18.42
N ASP A 38 3.08 13.47 -18.16
CA ASP A 38 2.50 14.59 -18.92
C ASP A 38 1.11 14.29 -19.53
N PHE A 39 0.21 13.79 -18.68
CA PHE A 39 -1.08 13.32 -19.15
C PHE A 39 -2.03 14.50 -19.43
N THR A 40 -2.39 14.72 -20.69
CA THR A 40 -3.41 15.71 -21.09
C THR A 40 -4.80 15.07 -21.10
N GLY A 41 -5.64 15.45 -20.14
CA GLY A 41 -7.04 15.04 -20.09
C GLY A 41 -7.90 15.92 -20.98
N HIS A 42 -8.51 15.35 -22.03
CA HIS A 42 -9.56 16.02 -22.79
C HIS A 42 -10.86 16.01 -21.98
N VAL A 43 -11.35 17.21 -21.65
CA VAL A 43 -12.56 17.37 -20.84
C VAL A 43 -13.59 18.26 -21.53
N LYS A 44 -14.87 17.90 -21.36
CA LYS A 44 -16.01 18.64 -21.89
C LYS A 44 -16.87 19.16 -20.75
N CYS A 45 -17.04 20.48 -20.66
CA CYS A 45 -17.90 21.05 -19.62
C CYS A 45 -19.36 20.61 -19.81
N GLU A 46 -20.03 20.15 -18.76
CA GLU A 46 -21.43 19.72 -18.86
C GLU A 46 -22.42 20.88 -19.01
N LYS A 47 -22.02 22.09 -18.61
CA LYS A 47 -22.89 23.27 -18.66
C LYS A 47 -22.77 24.04 -19.99
N CYS A 48 -21.56 24.38 -20.40
CA CYS A 48 -21.33 25.16 -21.63
C CYS A 48 -20.90 24.31 -22.82
N GLY A 49 -20.66 23.01 -22.66
CA GLY A 49 -20.26 22.12 -23.74
C GLY A 49 -18.84 22.33 -24.26
N THR A 50 -18.10 23.34 -23.76
CA THR A 50 -16.74 23.66 -24.22
C THR A 50 -15.78 22.52 -23.90
N GLU A 51 -15.00 22.15 -24.91
CA GLU A 51 -13.94 21.17 -24.82
C GLU A 51 -12.61 21.87 -24.57
N TYR A 52 -11.87 21.44 -23.56
CA TYR A 52 -10.57 21.99 -23.20
C TYR A 52 -9.66 20.89 -22.65
N THR A 53 -8.36 21.14 -22.69
CA THR A 53 -7.34 20.23 -22.17
C THR A 53 -6.99 20.60 -20.74
N VAL A 54 -6.84 19.59 -19.89
CA VAL A 54 -6.44 19.76 -18.49
C VAL A 54 -5.18 18.94 -18.22
N ASN A 55 -4.19 19.54 -17.57
CA ASN A 55 -2.95 18.87 -17.19
C ASN A 55 -3.19 17.93 -15.99
N ALA A 56 -2.43 16.83 -15.90
CA ALA A 56 -2.39 15.89 -14.79
C ALA A 56 -2.32 16.53 -13.39
N ALA A 57 -1.63 17.67 -13.25
CA ALA A 57 -1.54 18.41 -11.99
C ALA A 57 -2.88 19.03 -11.56
N GLU A 58 -3.68 19.54 -12.49
CA GLU A 58 -5.04 20.00 -12.22
C GLU A 58 -6.01 18.82 -12.06
N PHE A 59 -5.74 17.72 -12.76
CA PHE A 59 -6.47 16.47 -12.62
C PHE A 59 -6.36 15.90 -11.21
N THR A 60 -5.23 16.02 -10.53
CA THR A 60 -5.05 15.50 -9.16
C THR A 60 -5.53 16.44 -8.06
N LYS A 61 -5.72 17.74 -8.34
CA LYS A 61 -6.17 18.75 -7.35
C LYS A 61 -7.61 18.59 -6.89
N SER A 62 -8.51 18.08 -7.73
CA SER A 62 -9.92 17.92 -7.35
C SER A 62 -10.17 16.57 -6.66
N ALA A 63 -10.81 16.57 -5.50
CA ALA A 63 -11.19 15.34 -4.80
C ALA A 63 -12.55 14.78 -5.25
N MET A 64 -13.45 15.64 -5.74
CA MET A 64 -14.81 15.25 -6.15
C MET A 64 -14.87 14.80 -7.60
N ALA A 65 -15.20 13.52 -7.80
CA ALA A 65 -15.48 12.90 -9.09
C ALA A 65 -16.84 12.19 -9.08
N LYS A 66 -17.48 12.12 -10.25
CA LYS A 66 -18.65 11.28 -10.52
C LYS A 66 -18.25 10.27 -11.58
N SER A 67 -18.50 8.99 -11.35
CA SER A 67 -18.14 7.94 -12.30
C SER A 67 -19.20 6.85 -12.39
N VAL A 68 -19.47 6.40 -13.60
CA VAL A 68 -20.25 5.20 -13.91
C VAL A 68 -19.36 4.26 -14.71
N SER A 69 -19.03 3.12 -14.12
CA SER A 69 -18.21 2.08 -14.73
C SER A 69 -19.00 0.80 -14.94
N VAL A 70 -18.68 0.10 -16.03
CA VAL A 70 -19.11 -1.27 -16.26
C VAL A 70 -17.87 -2.15 -16.34
N THR A 71 -17.86 -3.27 -15.63
CA THR A 71 -16.77 -4.24 -15.75
C THR A 71 -16.97 -5.00 -17.05
N LYS A 72 -15.99 -4.93 -17.96
CA LYS A 72 -15.98 -5.72 -19.18
C LYS A 72 -14.84 -6.72 -19.11
N THR A 73 -15.15 -8.00 -19.31
CA THR A 73 -14.15 -9.05 -19.44
C THR A 73 -13.56 -8.98 -20.85
N LYS A 74 -12.25 -8.77 -20.96
CA LYS A 74 -11.53 -8.81 -22.24
C LYS A 74 -10.52 -9.94 -22.21
N PHE A 75 -10.46 -10.71 -23.29
CA PHE A 75 -9.41 -11.70 -23.49
C PHE A 75 -8.16 -10.99 -24.01
N VAL A 76 -7.09 -10.96 -23.22
CA VAL A 76 -5.82 -10.33 -23.61
C VAL A 76 -4.70 -11.30 -23.23
N ASN A 77 -3.87 -11.68 -24.22
CA ASN A 77 -2.73 -12.58 -24.05
C ASN A 77 -3.06 -13.90 -23.32
N GLY A 78 -4.14 -14.58 -23.72
CA GLY A 78 -4.49 -15.89 -23.16
C GLY A 78 -5.18 -15.86 -21.79
N ALA A 79 -5.34 -14.67 -21.19
CA ALA A 79 -6.00 -14.49 -19.90
C ALA A 79 -7.30 -13.68 -20.04
N LEU A 80 -8.34 -14.10 -19.31
CA LEU A 80 -9.56 -13.34 -19.12
C LEU A 80 -9.30 -12.24 -18.08
N ILE A 81 -9.13 -11.00 -18.56
CA ILE A 81 -8.89 -9.86 -17.68
C ILE A 81 -10.18 -9.06 -17.55
N ASN A 82 -10.73 -9.01 -16.33
CA ASN A 82 -11.81 -8.09 -15.99
C ASN A 82 -11.26 -6.67 -15.91
N GLN A 83 -11.66 -5.81 -16.84
CA GLN A 83 -11.23 -4.41 -16.85
C GLN A 83 -12.42 -3.49 -16.64
N PRO A 84 -12.33 -2.53 -15.70
CA PRO A 84 -13.35 -1.50 -15.56
C PRO A 84 -13.31 -0.60 -16.79
N HIS A 85 -14.44 -0.53 -17.49
CA HIS A 85 -14.68 0.38 -18.60
C HIS A 85 -15.62 1.48 -18.12
N TYR A 86 -15.13 2.70 -18.05
CA TYR A 86 -15.95 3.84 -17.64
C TYR A 86 -16.86 4.25 -18.80
N LYS A 87 -18.18 4.21 -18.60
CA LYS A 87 -19.15 4.78 -19.54
C LYS A 87 -19.24 6.29 -19.38
N TYR A 88 -19.05 6.76 -18.15
CA TYR A 88 -19.11 8.17 -17.81
C TYR A 88 -18.16 8.44 -16.66
N TYR A 89 -17.36 9.50 -16.79
CA TYR A 89 -16.50 9.99 -15.73
C TYR A 89 -16.46 11.51 -15.83
N ALA A 90 -16.77 12.20 -14.74
CA ALA A 90 -16.77 13.65 -14.68
C ALA A 90 -16.13 14.14 -13.38
N LYS A 91 -15.38 15.24 -13.47
CA LYS A 91 -14.68 15.82 -12.33
C LYS A 91 -14.86 17.34 -12.32
N LYS A 92 -14.73 17.96 -11.15
CA LYS A 92 -14.81 19.43 -11.05
C LYS A 92 -13.51 20.07 -11.52
N PHE A 93 -13.60 20.85 -12.59
CA PHE A 93 -12.50 21.63 -13.17
C PHE A 93 -12.90 23.10 -13.30
N TYR A 94 -11.90 23.98 -13.36
CA TYR A 94 -12.16 25.38 -13.69
C TYR A 94 -12.49 25.49 -15.18
N CYS A 95 -13.66 26.02 -15.50
CA CYS A 95 -14.08 26.18 -16.89
C CYS A 95 -13.70 27.58 -17.39
N PRO A 96 -12.94 27.69 -18.50
CA PRO A 96 -12.50 28.99 -19.04
C PRO A 96 -13.66 29.86 -19.50
N VAL A 97 -14.75 29.27 -19.98
CA VAL A 97 -15.94 29.99 -20.48
C VAL A 97 -16.91 30.36 -19.35
N CYS A 98 -17.10 29.48 -18.37
CA CYS A 98 -18.02 29.73 -17.26
C CYS A 98 -17.40 30.55 -16.11
N GLY A 99 -16.07 30.72 -16.10
CA GLY A 99 -15.33 31.43 -15.06
C GLY A 99 -15.39 30.81 -13.66
N LYS A 100 -15.88 29.56 -13.53
CA LYS A 100 -16.10 28.89 -12.23
C LYS A 100 -15.87 27.39 -12.31
N ARG A 101 -15.63 26.76 -11.15
CA ARG A 101 -15.47 25.31 -11.03
C ARG A 101 -16.77 24.57 -11.35
N ARG A 102 -16.76 23.73 -12.37
CA ARG A 102 -17.92 22.96 -12.84
C ARG A 102 -17.51 21.54 -13.16
N TYR A 103 -18.49 20.64 -13.18
CA TYR A 103 -18.27 19.28 -13.65
C TYR A 103 -17.95 19.33 -15.15
N ALA A 104 -16.85 18.69 -15.52
CA ALA A 104 -16.51 18.41 -16.91
C ALA A 104 -16.32 16.90 -17.06
N ARG A 105 -16.92 16.34 -18.11
CA ARG A 105 -16.80 14.94 -18.49
C ARG A 105 -15.43 14.72 -19.10
N VAL A 106 -14.69 13.75 -18.59
CA VAL A 106 -13.39 13.35 -19.13
C VAL A 106 -13.66 12.38 -20.27
N LEU A 107 -13.40 12.81 -21.50
CA LEU A 107 -13.65 12.01 -22.70
C LEU A 107 -12.64 10.87 -22.81
N ASN A 108 -11.40 11.12 -22.36
CA ASN A 108 -10.29 10.20 -22.54
C ASN A 108 -10.09 9.18 -21.39
N ILE A 109 -11.07 9.01 -20.50
CA ILE A 109 -10.88 8.31 -19.20
C ILE A 109 -10.35 6.87 -19.34
N ASN A 110 -10.78 6.13 -20.36
CA ASN A 110 -10.39 4.73 -20.54
C ASN A 110 -8.95 4.61 -21.01
N ASP A 111 -8.48 5.51 -21.86
CA ASP A 111 -7.09 5.49 -22.34
C ASP A 111 -6.15 5.97 -21.23
N ILE A 112 -6.57 6.93 -20.38
CA ILE A 112 -5.81 7.27 -19.15
C ILE A 112 -5.66 6.03 -18.28
N ASN A 113 -6.76 5.30 -18.05
CA ASN A 113 -6.73 4.14 -17.16
C ASN A 113 -5.84 3.03 -17.73
N GLN A 114 -5.88 2.80 -19.04
CA GLN A 114 -5.03 1.81 -19.69
C GLN A 114 -3.54 2.23 -19.69
N ALA A 115 -3.25 3.50 -19.95
CA ALA A 115 -1.90 4.05 -19.91
C ALA A 115 -1.33 4.07 -18.49
N MET A 116 -2.15 4.33 -17.46
CA MET A 116 -1.72 4.33 -16.06
C MET A 116 -1.56 2.93 -15.47
N LYS A 117 -2.28 1.91 -15.95
CA LYS A 117 -2.21 0.54 -15.41
C LYS A 117 -0.80 -0.03 -15.41
N LYS A 118 -0.08 0.07 -16.53
CA LYS A 118 1.27 -0.51 -16.68
C LYS A 118 2.30 0.15 -15.74
N PRO A 119 2.46 1.49 -15.71
CA PRO A 119 3.40 2.14 -14.79
C PRO A 119 2.97 2.03 -13.32
N MET A 120 1.66 2.04 -13.02
CA MET A 120 1.17 1.83 -11.66
C MET A 120 1.48 0.41 -11.16
N LEU A 121 1.32 -0.61 -12.00
CA LEU A 121 1.60 -1.99 -11.65
C LEU A 121 3.10 -2.25 -11.50
N GLN A 122 3.93 -1.68 -12.39
CA GLN A 122 5.40 -1.73 -12.25
C GLN A 122 5.88 -1.03 -10.96
N SER A 123 5.32 0.14 -10.65
CA SER A 123 5.65 0.87 -9.42
C SER A 123 5.18 0.11 -8.17
N GLY A 124 4.00 -0.53 -8.24
CA GLY A 124 3.47 -1.41 -7.19
C GLY A 124 4.37 -2.59 -6.91
N ILE A 125 4.85 -3.29 -7.96
CA ILE A 125 5.77 -4.41 -7.81
C ILE A 125 7.09 -3.97 -7.15
N ARG A 126 7.67 -2.85 -7.60
CA ARG A 126 8.91 -2.31 -6.99
C ARG A 126 8.72 -2.01 -5.50
N TRP A 127 7.60 -1.41 -5.11
CA TRP A 127 7.30 -1.12 -3.71
C TRP A 127 6.97 -2.37 -2.89
N LEU A 128 6.35 -3.39 -3.47
CA LEU A 128 6.16 -4.70 -2.83
C LEU A 128 7.49 -5.38 -2.52
N ILE A 129 8.45 -5.31 -3.44
CA ILE A 129 9.80 -5.86 -3.23
C ILE A 129 10.51 -5.11 -2.10
N LEU A 130 10.45 -3.77 -2.09
CA LEU A 130 10.98 -2.94 -1.00
C LEU A 130 10.31 -3.24 0.35
N MET A 131 8.99 -3.49 0.35
CA MET A 131 8.25 -3.85 1.55
C MET A 131 8.72 -5.20 2.11
N MET A 132 8.83 -6.23 1.26
CA MET A 132 9.28 -7.56 1.66
C MET A 132 10.73 -7.55 2.17
N THR A 133 11.63 -6.87 1.46
CA THR A 133 13.04 -6.77 1.85
C THR A 133 13.21 -6.03 3.18
N GLY A 134 12.53 -4.91 3.37
CA GLY A 134 12.56 -4.20 4.66
C GLY A 134 11.95 -4.99 5.82
N GLY A 135 10.82 -5.68 5.58
CA GLY A 135 10.20 -6.54 6.59
C GLY A 135 11.08 -7.72 7.02
N LEU A 136 11.74 -8.36 6.04
CA LEU A 136 12.72 -9.43 6.31
C LEU A 136 13.93 -8.93 7.11
N LEU A 137 14.43 -7.73 6.80
CA LEU A 137 15.54 -7.13 7.56
C LEU A 137 15.16 -6.83 9.01
N ILE A 138 13.96 -6.28 9.24
CA ILE A 138 13.45 -6.02 10.60
C ILE A 138 13.31 -7.34 11.37
N LEU A 139 12.73 -8.37 10.76
CA LEU A 139 12.59 -9.69 11.37
C LEU A 139 13.94 -10.35 11.68
N ALA A 140 14.92 -10.24 10.78
CA ALA A 140 16.26 -10.77 11.02
C ALA A 140 16.95 -10.04 12.19
N ALA A 141 16.84 -8.72 12.27
CA ALA A 141 17.44 -7.91 13.32
C ALA A 141 16.79 -8.17 14.70
N THR A 142 15.48 -8.33 14.77
CA THR A 142 14.77 -8.60 16.04
C THR A 142 14.79 -10.09 16.43
N GLY A 143 15.00 -11.00 15.48
CA GLY A 143 15.11 -12.44 15.73
C GLY A 143 16.36 -12.83 16.53
N ILE A 144 17.49 -12.13 16.32
CA ILE A 144 18.76 -12.38 17.03
C ILE A 144 18.59 -12.23 18.56
N PRO A 145 18.15 -11.07 19.11
CA PRO A 145 17.98 -10.92 20.55
C PRO A 145 16.88 -11.81 21.12
N MET A 146 15.82 -12.13 20.35
CA MET A 146 14.76 -13.02 20.82
C MET A 146 15.24 -14.48 20.95
N TYR A 147 16.09 -14.95 20.02
CA TYR A 147 16.72 -16.27 20.09
C TYR A 147 17.59 -16.41 21.35
N PHE A 148 18.40 -15.40 21.66
CA PHE A 148 19.21 -15.40 22.88
C PHE A 148 18.36 -15.34 24.17
N ALA A 149 17.32 -14.51 24.19
CA ALA A 149 16.40 -14.43 25.33
C ALA A 149 15.67 -15.77 25.59
N ASN A 150 15.24 -16.46 24.53
CA ASN A 150 14.61 -17.78 24.63
C ASN A 150 15.60 -18.88 25.03
N LYS A 151 16.87 -18.79 24.61
CA LYS A 151 17.89 -19.75 25.02
C LYS A 151 18.27 -19.62 26.50
N ALA A 152 18.37 -18.39 27.01
CA ALA A 152 18.59 -18.14 28.44
C ALA A 152 17.41 -18.62 29.29
N ALA A 153 16.19 -18.44 28.79
CA ALA A 153 14.98 -18.95 29.41
C ALA A 153 14.94 -20.47 29.52
N ALA A 154 15.29 -21.18 28.45
CA ALA A 154 15.29 -22.64 28.41
C ALA A 154 16.22 -23.22 29.48
N ARG A 155 17.42 -22.63 29.62
CA ARG A 155 18.38 -23.02 30.66
C ARG A 155 17.82 -22.84 32.07
N GLN A 156 17.23 -21.70 32.40
CA GLN A 156 16.64 -21.48 33.72
C GLN A 156 15.52 -22.48 34.05
N VAL A 157 14.72 -22.89 33.07
CA VAL A 157 13.66 -23.88 33.26
C VAL A 157 14.23 -25.28 33.46
N GLU A 158 15.32 -25.63 32.75
CA GLU A 158 16.04 -26.89 32.95
C GLU A 158 16.68 -26.94 34.34
N ASP A 159 17.35 -25.87 34.77
CA ASP A 159 17.97 -25.75 36.09
C ASP A 159 16.93 -25.89 37.22
N LEU A 160 15.77 -25.24 37.10
CA LEU A 160 14.66 -25.36 38.05
C LEU A 160 14.10 -26.79 38.13
N LYS A 161 13.96 -27.47 36.99
CA LYS A 161 13.50 -28.87 36.96
C LYS A 161 14.51 -29.80 37.61
N GLN A 162 15.80 -29.52 37.42
CA GLN A 162 16.87 -30.33 37.98
C GLN A 162 16.96 -30.16 39.50
N GLN A 163 16.83 -28.93 40.00
CA GLN A 163 16.71 -28.66 41.45
C GLN A 163 15.50 -29.38 42.06
N GLN A 164 14.31 -29.27 41.44
CA GLN A 164 13.15 -30.00 41.95
C GLN A 164 13.36 -31.52 41.97
N TYR A 165 14.04 -32.06 40.97
CA TYR A 165 14.33 -33.50 40.91
C TYR A 165 15.32 -33.95 41.99
N GLU A 166 16.33 -33.12 42.29
CA GLU A 166 17.27 -33.35 43.38
C GLU A 166 16.58 -33.26 44.75
N ASP A 167 15.75 -32.24 44.99
CA ASP A 167 14.95 -32.12 46.21
C ASP A 167 14.03 -33.34 46.41
N PHE A 168 13.37 -33.81 45.34
CA PHE A 168 12.55 -35.02 45.39
C PHE A 168 13.37 -36.28 45.73
N LEU A 169 14.63 -36.39 45.26
CA LEU A 169 15.48 -37.53 45.57
C LEU A 169 15.94 -37.53 47.03
N GLU A 170 16.24 -36.36 47.60
CA GLU A 170 16.62 -36.24 49.02
C GLU A 170 15.47 -36.68 49.93
N ASP A 171 14.24 -36.26 49.66
CA ASP A 171 13.03 -36.66 50.41
C ASP A 171 12.74 -38.18 50.38
N TYR A 172 13.26 -38.92 49.40
CA TYR A 172 13.08 -40.38 49.29
C TYR A 172 14.19 -41.19 49.96
N VAL A 173 15.35 -40.57 50.20
CA VAL A 173 16.55 -41.24 50.75
C VAL A 173 16.62 -41.08 52.28
N GLU A 174 15.94 -40.08 52.84
CA GLU A 174 15.72 -39.89 54.29
C GLU A 174 14.57 -40.76 54.85
#